data_AF-A0A944C3X7-F1
#
_entry.id   AF-A0A944C3X7-F1
#
_cell.length_a   1.000
_cell.length_b   1.000
_cell.length_c   1.000
_cell.angle_alpha   90.00
_cell.angle_beta   90.00
_cell.angle_gamma   90.00
#
_symmetry.space_group_name_H-M   'P 1'
#
loop_
_entity.id
_entity.type
_entity.pdbx_description
1 polymer ?
#
loop_
_entity_poly.entity_id
_entity_poly.type
_entity_poly.pdbx_seq_one_letter_code
_entity_poly.pdbx_strand_id
1 'polypeptide(L)'
;MTKIKTFLRRLFAGSFKRMFGYIGIIHKETGKSRVVMFFDMIWCIFRYSLGYMDYRVFGFANIKGKNRRTFMTMNDNITISKRCNDRTYFHIFDNKAEFDEAFKSYIGRDFINLEECDSNALKKFCENRETVFAKPTNQFGGEGITKETITPDTDFEELYKRLKDNGQYLVEETIRQNEQMDKLSPSSINTIRMVTLLHKGEVHFMYALVRMSNGNNCVDNICSGGMYVSVGSDGVIRKNAYCDATGVYYEKHPFTGTQFNGFKIPMFDEAVEMCKKAALVVPQVGYVGWDVA
;
A
#
# COMPACT_ATOMS: atom_id res chain seq x y z
N MET A 1 -23.43 14.38 -11.71
CA MET A 1 -22.54 15.11 -12.65
C MET A 1 -22.25 14.21 -13.85
N THR A 2 -22.53 14.67 -15.07
CA THR A 2 -22.31 13.88 -16.30
C THR A 2 -20.81 13.66 -16.53
N LYS A 3 -20.42 12.46 -17.00
CA LYS A 3 -19.02 12.08 -17.30
C LYS A 3 -18.29 13.14 -18.17
N ILE A 4 -19.04 13.79 -19.07
CA ILE A 4 -18.57 14.83 -19.98
C ILE A 4 -18.14 16.11 -19.22
N LYS A 5 -18.88 16.54 -18.21
CA LYS A 5 -18.58 17.78 -17.45
C LYS A 5 -17.33 17.62 -16.58
N THR A 6 -17.15 16.45 -15.96
CA THR A 6 -15.93 16.11 -15.21
C THR A 6 -14.72 15.93 -16.13
N PHE A 7 -14.92 15.36 -17.31
CA PHE A 7 -13.90 15.23 -18.36
C PHE A 7 -13.42 16.59 -18.86
N LEU A 8 -14.33 17.48 -19.28
CA LEU A 8 -13.98 18.83 -19.75
C LEU A 8 -13.25 19.62 -18.67
N ARG A 9 -13.71 19.56 -17.41
CA ARG A 9 -13.01 20.21 -16.29
C ARG A 9 -11.58 19.69 -16.10
N ARG A 10 -11.36 18.38 -16.21
CA ARG A 10 -10.02 17.76 -16.09
C ARG A 10 -9.14 18.07 -17.30
N LEU A 11 -9.71 18.20 -18.50
CA LEU A 11 -8.98 18.50 -19.72
C LEU A 11 -8.41 19.93 -19.72
N PHE A 12 -9.21 20.91 -19.28
CA PHE A 12 -8.87 22.33 -19.39
C PHE A 12 -8.09 22.91 -18.18
N ALA A 13 -8.05 22.23 -17.03
CA ALA A 13 -7.34 22.70 -15.84
C ALA A 13 -5.88 22.17 -15.75
N GLY A 14 -4.97 22.66 -16.60
CA GLY A 14 -3.53 22.38 -16.50
C GLY A 14 -3.08 20.96 -16.94
N SER A 15 -3.99 20.13 -17.43
CA SER A 15 -3.76 18.75 -17.86
C SER A 15 -2.88 18.62 -19.12
N PHE A 16 -3.03 19.54 -20.09
CA PHE A 16 -2.31 19.44 -21.36
C PHE A 16 -0.78 19.54 -21.21
N LYS A 17 -0.27 20.44 -20.35
CA LYS A 17 1.18 20.57 -20.12
C LYS A 17 1.79 19.26 -19.61
N ARG A 18 1.12 18.62 -18.63
CA ARG A 18 1.53 17.31 -18.09
C ARG A 18 1.40 16.21 -19.14
N MET A 19 0.31 16.18 -19.89
CA MET A 19 0.10 15.22 -20.97
C MET A 19 1.19 15.30 -22.04
N PHE A 20 1.52 16.51 -22.52
CA PHE A 20 2.63 16.70 -23.47
C PHE A 20 3.99 16.31 -22.88
N GLY A 21 4.20 16.55 -21.58
CA GLY A 21 5.37 16.04 -20.86
C GLY A 21 5.49 14.52 -20.96
N TYR A 22 4.41 13.79 -20.65
CA TYR A 22 4.39 12.33 -20.75
C TYR A 22 4.53 11.81 -22.18
N ILE A 23 3.90 12.47 -23.16
CA ILE A 23 4.08 12.16 -24.58
C ILE A 23 5.56 12.29 -24.97
N GLY A 24 6.25 13.33 -24.49
CA GLY A 24 7.68 13.52 -24.73
C GLY A 24 8.53 12.40 -24.14
N ILE A 25 8.22 11.97 -22.91
CA ILE A 25 8.91 10.86 -22.24
C ILE A 25 8.69 9.55 -23.00
N ILE A 26 7.43 9.18 -23.28
CA ILE A 26 7.10 7.94 -23.99
C ILE A 26 7.70 7.94 -25.40
N HIS A 27 7.75 9.10 -26.07
CA HIS A 27 8.41 9.21 -27.36
C HIS A 27 9.91 8.91 -27.28
N LYS A 28 10.61 9.41 -26.26
CA LYS A 28 12.02 9.07 -26.03
C LYS A 28 12.22 7.59 -25.73
N GLU A 29 11.32 6.99 -24.95
CA GLU A 29 11.38 5.57 -24.56
C GLU A 29 11.03 4.60 -25.71
N THR A 30 10.10 4.98 -26.61
CA THR A 30 9.49 4.04 -27.58
C THR A 30 9.68 4.43 -29.05
N GLY A 31 10.14 5.64 -29.35
CA GLY A 31 10.23 6.19 -30.71
C GLY A 31 8.88 6.56 -31.36
N LYS A 32 7.74 6.39 -30.66
CA LYS A 32 6.41 6.55 -31.25
C LYS A 32 6.03 8.00 -31.54
N SER A 33 5.28 8.23 -32.61
CA SER A 33 4.85 9.58 -33.02
C SER A 33 4.05 10.29 -31.92
N ARG A 34 4.49 11.49 -31.55
CA ARG A 34 3.86 12.33 -30.52
C ARG A 34 2.41 12.69 -30.87
N VAL A 35 2.15 12.97 -32.15
CA VAL A 35 0.82 13.32 -32.65
C VAL A 35 -0.14 12.14 -32.54
N VAL A 36 0.31 10.94 -32.94
CA VAL A 36 -0.49 9.72 -32.82
C VAL A 36 -0.79 9.43 -31.35
N MET A 37 0.21 9.55 -30.47
CA MET A 37 0.01 9.35 -29.03
C MET A 37 -0.95 10.36 -28.42
N PHE A 38 -0.93 11.62 -28.86
CA PHE A 38 -1.87 12.64 -28.39
C PHE A 38 -3.32 12.24 -28.67
N PHE A 39 -3.65 11.91 -29.92
CA PHE A 39 -5.00 11.49 -30.28
C PHE A 39 -5.39 10.15 -29.65
N ASP A 40 -4.44 9.22 -29.50
CA ASP A 40 -4.69 7.94 -28.84
C ASP A 40 -4.93 8.09 -27.33
N MET A 41 -4.22 9.01 -26.65
CA MET A 41 -4.49 9.36 -25.26
C MET A 41 -5.90 9.96 -25.12
N ILE A 42 -6.28 10.90 -25.98
CA ILE A 42 -7.64 11.48 -25.97
C ILE A 42 -8.69 10.38 -26.17
N TRP A 43 -8.51 9.52 -27.16
CA TRP A 43 -9.38 8.36 -27.38
C TRP A 43 -9.45 7.46 -26.14
N CYS A 44 -8.33 7.19 -25.48
CA CYS A 44 -8.30 6.37 -24.27
C CYS A 44 -9.03 7.03 -23.09
N ILE A 45 -8.93 8.34 -22.93
CA ILE A 45 -9.67 9.05 -21.88
C ILE A 45 -11.18 8.93 -22.14
N PHE A 46 -11.65 9.07 -23.37
CA PHE A 46 -13.07 8.92 -23.67
C PHE A 46 -13.55 7.47 -23.58
N ARG A 47 -12.81 6.54 -24.18
CA ARG A 47 -13.23 5.14 -24.33
C ARG A 47 -13.04 4.31 -23.07
N TYR A 48 -11.97 4.56 -22.31
CA TYR A 48 -11.59 3.78 -21.14
C TYR A 48 -11.61 4.60 -19.85
N SER A 49 -11.89 5.91 -19.91
CA SER A 49 -11.80 6.81 -18.76
C SER A 49 -10.42 6.79 -18.08
N LEU A 50 -9.39 6.61 -18.90
CA LEU A 50 -8.01 6.36 -18.47
C LEU A 50 -7.19 7.66 -18.54
N GLY A 51 -6.47 8.00 -17.46
CA GLY A 51 -5.67 9.22 -17.39
C GLY A 51 -4.34 9.13 -18.17
N TYR A 52 -3.68 10.27 -18.41
CA TYR A 52 -2.37 10.30 -19.09
C TYR A 52 -1.26 9.59 -18.29
N MET A 53 -1.35 9.54 -16.96
CA MET A 53 -0.46 8.77 -16.09
C MET A 53 -0.59 7.28 -16.38
N ASP A 54 -1.81 6.75 -16.23
CA ASP A 54 -2.16 5.35 -16.47
C ASP A 54 -1.78 4.93 -17.90
N TYR A 55 -1.88 5.83 -18.89
CA TYR A 55 -1.49 5.55 -20.26
C TYR A 55 0.00 5.21 -20.38
N ARG A 56 0.87 5.95 -19.66
CA ARG A 56 2.29 5.65 -19.58
C ARG A 56 2.53 4.37 -18.79
N VAL A 57 1.96 4.28 -17.58
CA VAL A 57 2.17 3.17 -16.64
C VAL A 57 1.77 1.83 -17.26
N PHE A 58 0.61 1.76 -17.93
CA PHE A 58 0.15 0.55 -18.59
C PHE A 58 0.80 0.32 -19.96
N GLY A 59 1.68 1.22 -20.41
CA GLY A 59 2.33 1.10 -21.72
C GLY A 59 1.34 1.09 -22.88
N PHE A 60 0.23 1.84 -22.77
CA PHE A 60 -0.83 1.83 -23.79
C PHE A 60 -0.36 2.36 -25.14
N ALA A 61 0.78 3.05 -25.20
CA ALA A 61 1.46 3.32 -26.47
C ALA A 61 1.73 2.03 -27.27
N ASN A 62 2.06 0.93 -26.59
CA ASN A 62 2.41 -0.38 -27.14
C ASN A 62 1.24 -1.36 -27.21
N ILE A 63 0.26 -1.23 -26.33
CA ILE A 63 -0.89 -2.13 -26.26
C ILE A 63 -2.05 -1.55 -27.07
N LYS A 64 -2.73 -2.36 -27.90
CA LYS A 64 -3.83 -1.93 -28.78
C LYS A 64 -5.05 -2.83 -28.67
N GLY A 65 -6.19 -2.32 -29.14
CA GLY A 65 -7.41 -3.11 -29.33
C GLY A 65 -7.96 -3.72 -28.04
N LYS A 66 -8.37 -5.00 -28.12
CA LYS A 66 -9.04 -5.74 -27.05
C LYS A 66 -8.17 -5.89 -25.80
N ASN A 67 -6.86 -5.96 -25.95
CA ASN A 67 -5.91 -6.11 -24.83
C ASN A 67 -5.95 -4.91 -23.87
N ARG A 68 -6.37 -3.71 -24.31
CA ARG A 68 -6.54 -2.57 -23.39
C ARG A 68 -7.67 -2.78 -22.38
N ARG A 69 -8.66 -3.62 -22.69
CA ARG A 69 -9.80 -3.90 -21.81
C ARG A 69 -9.46 -4.87 -20.68
N THR A 70 -8.29 -5.50 -20.71
CA THR A 70 -7.83 -6.39 -19.62
C THR A 70 -7.16 -5.61 -18.48
N PHE A 71 -7.02 -4.29 -18.61
CA PHE A 71 -6.45 -3.42 -17.58
C PHE A 71 -7.57 -2.81 -16.74
N MET A 72 -7.40 -2.89 -15.44
CA MET A 72 -8.28 -2.23 -14.48
C MET A 72 -7.90 -0.75 -14.38
N THR A 73 -8.88 0.13 -14.60
CA THR A 73 -8.70 1.57 -14.49
C THR A 73 -9.05 2.07 -13.08
N MET A 74 -8.65 3.29 -12.76
CA MET A 74 -9.08 3.97 -11.52
C MET A 74 -10.60 4.02 -11.39
N ASN A 75 -11.33 4.18 -12.50
CA ASN A 75 -12.79 4.19 -12.46
C ASN A 75 -13.37 2.81 -12.16
N ASP A 76 -12.74 1.74 -12.63
CA ASP A 76 -13.16 0.37 -12.30
C ASP A 76 -12.94 0.10 -10.81
N ASN A 77 -11.79 0.52 -10.28
CA ASN A 77 -11.47 0.45 -8.85
C ASN A 77 -12.50 1.21 -7.99
N ILE A 78 -12.81 2.45 -8.34
CA ILE A 78 -13.84 3.25 -7.65
C ILE A 78 -15.21 2.57 -7.74
N THR A 79 -15.54 1.98 -8.88
CA THR A 79 -16.83 1.32 -9.08
C THR A 79 -16.96 0.06 -8.23
N ILE A 80 -15.91 -0.76 -8.18
CA ILE A 80 -15.86 -1.97 -7.34
C ILE A 80 -15.92 -1.57 -5.87
N SER A 81 -15.07 -0.65 -5.43
CA SER A 81 -15.05 -0.17 -4.03
C SER A 81 -16.42 0.35 -3.59
N LYS A 82 -17.12 1.16 -4.40
CA LYS A 82 -18.47 1.65 -4.08
C LYS A 82 -19.54 0.56 -4.01
N ARG A 83 -19.36 -0.54 -4.74
CA ARG A 83 -20.32 -1.66 -4.77
C ARG A 83 -20.07 -2.67 -3.65
N CYS A 84 -18.81 -2.85 -3.29
CA CYS A 84 -18.38 -3.90 -2.37
C CYS A 84 -18.13 -3.38 -0.95
N ASN A 85 -17.96 -2.07 -0.77
CA ASN A 85 -17.59 -1.50 0.53
C ASN A 85 -18.68 -0.52 1.00
N ASP A 86 -19.38 -0.90 2.06
CA ASP A 86 -20.29 -0.04 2.80
C ASP A 86 -19.50 0.93 3.68
N ARG A 87 -19.73 2.23 3.46
CA ARG A 87 -19.04 3.30 4.16
C ARG A 87 -19.34 3.36 5.65
N THR A 88 -20.47 2.80 6.09
CA THR A 88 -20.83 2.74 7.51
C THR A 88 -19.83 1.91 8.32
N TYR A 89 -19.11 0.99 7.68
CA TYR A 89 -18.12 0.12 8.33
C TYR A 89 -16.68 0.62 8.20
N PHE A 90 -16.42 1.76 7.56
CA PHE A 90 -15.05 2.22 7.30
C PHE A 90 -14.27 2.54 8.58
N HIS A 91 -14.94 2.96 9.65
CA HIS A 91 -14.33 3.20 10.96
C HIS A 91 -13.48 2.03 11.47
N ILE A 92 -13.91 0.77 11.27
CA ILE A 92 -13.15 -0.43 11.66
C ILE A 92 -11.81 -0.54 10.94
N PHE A 93 -11.68 0.04 9.74
CA PHE A 93 -10.44 0.03 8.96
C PHE A 93 -9.64 1.33 9.09
N ASP A 94 -10.31 2.47 9.30
CA ASP A 94 -9.67 3.78 9.39
C ASP A 94 -9.13 4.07 10.80
N ASN A 95 -9.78 3.55 11.84
CA ASN A 95 -9.34 3.64 13.22
C ASN A 95 -8.45 2.42 13.55
N LYS A 96 -7.16 2.66 13.81
CA LYS A 96 -6.20 1.58 14.06
C LYS A 96 -6.51 0.73 15.29
N ALA A 97 -7.10 1.30 16.34
CA ALA A 97 -7.45 0.55 17.55
C ALA A 97 -8.64 -0.39 17.30
N GLU A 98 -9.67 0.09 16.58
CA GLU A 98 -10.81 -0.75 16.16
C GLU A 98 -10.35 -1.84 15.19
N PHE A 99 -9.44 -1.52 14.27
CA PHE A 99 -8.84 -2.49 13.36
C PHE A 99 -8.10 -3.58 14.13
N ASP A 100 -7.18 -3.18 15.01
CA ASP A 100 -6.36 -4.13 15.75
C ASP A 100 -7.21 -5.05 16.63
N GLU A 101 -8.30 -4.54 17.24
CA GLU A 101 -9.22 -5.39 18.03
C GLU A 101 -10.09 -6.29 17.14
N ALA A 102 -10.65 -5.78 16.03
CA ALA A 102 -11.47 -6.58 15.11
C ALA A 102 -10.67 -7.72 14.44
N PHE A 103 -9.39 -7.48 14.15
CA PHE A 103 -8.51 -8.41 13.45
C PHE A 103 -7.45 -9.08 14.35
N LYS A 104 -7.61 -8.98 15.67
CA LYS A 104 -6.65 -9.47 16.68
C LYS A 104 -6.15 -10.89 16.46
N SER A 105 -7.02 -11.81 16.03
CA SER A 105 -6.65 -13.20 15.75
C SER A 105 -5.69 -13.39 14.56
N TYR A 106 -5.54 -12.36 13.72
CA TYR A 106 -4.68 -12.35 12.53
C TYR A 106 -3.45 -11.46 12.72
N ILE A 107 -3.35 -10.78 13.86
CA ILE A 107 -2.26 -9.87 14.18
C ILE A 107 -1.31 -10.60 15.13
N GLY A 108 -0.06 -10.78 14.70
CA GLY A 108 0.96 -11.49 15.48
C GLY A 108 1.70 -10.64 16.50
N ARG A 109 1.34 -9.35 16.64
CA ARG A 109 1.99 -8.40 17.57
C ARG A 109 1.01 -8.00 18.67
N ASP A 110 1.50 -7.80 19.89
CA ASP A 110 0.65 -7.27 20.95
C ASP A 110 0.43 -5.75 20.78
N PHE A 111 -0.69 -5.25 21.30
CA PHE A 111 -1.01 -3.83 21.32
C PHE A 111 -1.85 -3.47 22.56
N ILE A 112 -1.83 -2.19 22.94
CA ILE A 112 -2.68 -1.60 24.00
C ILE A 112 -3.23 -0.24 23.57
N ASN A 113 -4.41 0.10 24.10
CA ASN A 113 -5.03 1.42 23.93
C ASN A 113 -4.91 2.24 25.23
N LEU A 114 -4.20 3.37 25.18
CA LEU A 114 -3.97 4.30 26.29
C LEU A 114 -5.21 5.14 26.67
N GLU A 115 -6.28 5.08 25.89
CA GLU A 115 -7.59 5.59 26.30
C GLU A 115 -8.23 4.71 27.38
N GLU A 116 -7.88 3.43 27.42
CA GLU A 116 -8.52 2.41 28.27
C GLU A 116 -7.62 1.90 29.40
N CYS A 117 -6.35 2.33 29.45
CA CYS A 117 -5.38 1.88 30.42
C CYS A 117 -4.53 3.01 31.00
N ASP A 118 -3.81 2.72 32.10
CA ASP A 118 -2.96 3.65 32.83
C ASP A 118 -1.46 3.46 32.52
N SER A 119 -0.63 4.28 33.16
CA SER A 119 0.84 4.22 33.09
C SER A 119 1.41 2.87 33.53
N ASN A 120 0.80 2.21 34.53
CA ASN A 120 1.21 0.89 35.00
C ASN A 120 0.97 -0.19 33.95
N ALA A 121 -0.16 -0.14 33.25
CA ALA A 121 -0.44 -1.04 32.14
C ALA A 121 0.54 -0.82 30.99
N LEU A 122 0.88 0.43 30.66
CA LEU A 122 1.93 0.74 29.68
C LEU A 122 3.29 0.17 30.10
N LYS A 123 3.67 0.34 31.37
CA LYS A 123 4.90 -0.24 31.91
C LYS A 123 4.94 -1.75 31.73
N LYS A 124 3.87 -2.44 32.13
CA LYS A 124 3.73 -3.89 32.00
C LYS A 124 3.80 -4.33 30.53
N PHE A 125 3.16 -3.58 29.63
CA PHE A 125 3.25 -3.84 28.21
C PHE A 125 4.69 -3.70 27.69
N CYS A 126 5.45 -2.71 28.16
CA CYS A 126 6.83 -2.52 27.73
C CYS A 126 7.84 -3.47 28.38
N GLU A 127 7.44 -4.31 29.35
CA GLU A 127 8.32 -5.29 29.97
C GLU A 127 8.95 -6.23 28.92
N ASN A 128 10.27 -6.37 28.96
CA ASN A 128 11.07 -7.18 28.03
C ASN A 128 11.02 -6.73 26.55
N ARG A 129 10.49 -5.54 26.25
CA ARG A 129 10.48 -4.97 24.91
C ARG A 129 11.50 -3.84 24.82
N GLU A 130 12.43 -3.92 23.87
CA GLU A 130 13.43 -2.85 23.65
C GLU A 130 12.80 -1.62 23.02
N THR A 131 11.83 -1.82 22.12
CA THR A 131 11.21 -0.73 21.37
C THR A 131 9.74 -1.02 21.11
N VAL A 132 8.92 0.04 21.13
CA VAL A 132 7.48 -0.01 20.80
C VAL A 132 7.13 1.14 19.87
N PHE A 133 6.03 1.02 19.13
CA PHE A 133 5.54 2.10 18.28
C PHE A 133 4.29 2.72 18.89
N ALA A 134 4.31 4.04 19.10
CA ALA A 134 3.15 4.80 19.55
C ALA A 134 2.53 5.56 18.36
N LYS A 135 1.23 5.43 18.19
CA LYS A 135 0.50 5.87 16.99
C LYS A 135 -0.78 6.61 17.35
N PRO A 136 -1.11 7.69 16.62
CA PRO A 136 -2.45 8.22 16.61
C PRO A 136 -3.41 7.25 15.90
N THR A 137 -4.62 7.11 16.43
CA THR A 137 -5.63 6.18 15.93
C THR A 137 -6.08 6.52 14.51
N ASN A 138 -6.29 7.80 14.20
CA ASN A 138 -6.96 8.25 12.97
C ASN A 138 -6.06 9.00 11.96
N GLN A 139 -4.73 8.92 12.09
CA GLN A 139 -3.78 9.57 11.17
C GLN A 139 -3.31 8.65 10.03
N PHE A 140 -2.90 9.24 8.90
CA PHE A 140 -2.42 8.52 7.72
C PHE A 140 -0.96 8.87 7.40
N GLY A 141 -0.31 8.04 6.57
CA GLY A 141 1.01 8.37 6.00
C GLY A 141 2.18 8.40 6.99
N GLY A 142 2.00 7.89 8.22
CA GLY A 142 3.03 7.90 9.26
C GLY A 142 3.04 9.16 10.12
N GLU A 143 2.11 10.08 9.91
CA GLU A 143 2.01 11.31 10.70
C GLU A 143 1.73 11.00 12.18
N GLY A 144 2.56 11.57 13.06
CA GLY A 144 2.46 11.41 14.51
C GLY A 144 2.90 10.04 15.05
N ILE A 145 3.45 9.14 14.23
CA ILE A 145 3.99 7.86 14.70
C ILE A 145 5.38 8.08 15.29
N THR A 146 5.63 7.58 16.50
CA THR A 146 6.96 7.56 17.12
C THR A 146 7.39 6.14 17.43
N LYS A 147 8.71 5.92 17.37
CA LYS A 147 9.35 4.71 17.87
C LYS A 147 9.93 5.04 19.24
N GLU A 148 9.38 4.43 20.28
CA GLU A 148 9.85 4.60 21.65
C GLU A 148 10.90 3.55 21.97
N THR A 149 11.99 3.99 22.58
CA THR A 149 13.04 3.10 23.10
C THR A 149 12.84 2.94 24.59
N ILE A 150 12.72 1.70 25.05
CA ILE A 150 12.51 1.37 26.45
C ILE A 150 13.84 0.98 27.05
N THR A 151 14.20 1.68 28.12
CA THR A 151 15.42 1.46 28.91
C THR A 151 15.06 1.19 30.37
N PRO A 152 15.99 0.64 31.18
CA PRO A 152 15.76 0.46 32.61
C PRO A 152 15.37 1.76 33.36
N ASP A 153 15.79 2.91 32.84
CA ASP A 153 15.54 4.24 33.42
C ASP A 153 14.31 4.95 32.84
N THR A 154 13.47 4.25 32.07
CA THR A 154 12.27 4.86 31.45
C THR A 154 11.24 5.24 32.52
N ASP A 155 10.92 6.54 32.59
CA ASP A 155 9.80 7.04 33.38
C ASP A 155 8.48 6.82 32.61
N PHE A 156 7.71 5.82 33.06
CA PHE A 156 6.45 5.45 32.43
C PHE A 156 5.31 6.43 32.69
N GLU A 157 5.37 7.23 33.76
CA GLU A 157 4.38 8.29 34.01
C GLU A 157 4.58 9.43 33.02
N GLU A 158 5.83 9.86 32.86
CA GLU A 158 6.17 10.90 31.89
C GLU A 158 5.90 10.44 30.45
N LEU A 159 6.30 9.21 30.11
CA LEU A 159 6.03 8.63 28.79
C LEU A 159 4.53 8.55 28.51
N TYR A 160 3.75 7.98 29.43
CA TYR A 160 2.29 7.87 29.28
C TYR A 160 1.63 9.23 29.06
N LYS A 161 2.00 10.23 29.87
CA LYS A 161 1.47 11.60 29.73
C LYS A 161 1.84 12.19 28.37
N ARG A 162 3.10 12.11 27.96
CA ARG A 162 3.58 12.64 26.67
C ARG A 162 2.86 12.00 25.48
N LEU A 163 2.67 10.67 25.50
CA LEU A 163 1.97 9.96 24.43
C LEU A 163 0.51 10.42 24.32
N LYS A 164 -0.19 10.58 25.46
CA LYS A 164 -1.57 11.07 25.47
C LYS A 164 -1.69 12.53 25.05
N ASP A 165 -0.77 13.40 25.50
CA ASP A 165 -0.72 14.81 25.09
C ASP A 165 -0.52 14.94 23.56
N ASN A 166 0.21 13.99 22.95
CA ASN A 166 0.40 13.90 21.50
C ASN A 166 -0.73 13.16 20.75
N GLY A 167 -1.76 12.67 21.45
CA GLY A 167 -2.85 11.90 20.85
C GLY A 167 -2.43 10.51 20.33
N GLN A 168 -1.31 9.97 20.82
CA GLN A 168 -0.75 8.68 20.43
C GLN A 168 -1.32 7.57 21.32
N TYR A 169 -2.59 7.24 21.12
CA TYR A 169 -3.31 6.34 22.00
C TYR A 169 -3.02 4.85 21.76
N LEU A 170 -2.59 4.47 20.56
CA LEU A 170 -2.30 3.07 20.25
C LEU A 170 -0.80 2.80 20.40
N VAL A 171 -0.44 1.90 21.30
CA VAL A 171 0.94 1.42 21.45
C VAL A 171 1.01 -0.02 21.00
N GLU A 172 1.91 -0.30 20.06
CA GLU A 172 2.08 -1.61 19.43
C GLU A 172 3.49 -2.14 19.63
N GLU A 173 3.61 -3.46 19.72
CA GLU A 173 4.88 -4.15 19.71
C GLU A 173 5.61 -3.98 18.37
N THR A 174 6.93 -3.83 18.45
CA THR A 174 7.78 -3.77 17.26
C THR A 174 7.81 -5.11 16.54
N ILE A 175 7.37 -5.12 15.29
CA ILE A 175 7.39 -6.30 14.43
C ILE A 175 8.84 -6.58 13.99
N ARG A 176 9.23 -7.86 13.99
CA ARG A 176 10.44 -8.35 13.31
C ARG A 176 10.01 -9.15 12.08
N GLN A 177 10.47 -8.73 10.91
CA GLN A 177 10.16 -9.41 9.66
C GLN A 177 10.96 -10.71 9.50
N ASN A 178 10.53 -11.55 8.56
CA ASN A 178 11.22 -12.78 8.22
C ASN A 178 12.61 -12.52 7.60
N GLU A 179 13.63 -13.31 7.98
CA GLU A 179 15.01 -13.19 7.48
C GLU A 179 15.12 -13.27 5.94
N GLN A 180 14.20 -13.98 5.29
CA GLN A 180 14.16 -14.00 3.83
C GLN A 180 13.73 -12.64 3.28
N MET A 181 12.77 -11.98 3.91
CA MET A 181 12.32 -10.63 3.54
C MET A 181 13.41 -9.57 3.82
N ASP A 182 14.21 -9.74 4.88
CA ASP A 182 15.38 -8.88 5.16
C ASP A 182 16.37 -8.82 3.98
N LYS A 183 16.46 -9.89 3.18
CA LYS A 183 17.32 -9.88 1.98
C LYS A 183 16.87 -8.83 0.97
N LEU A 184 15.57 -8.50 0.88
CA LEU A 184 15.10 -7.42 0.03
C LEU A 184 15.56 -6.08 0.61
N SER A 185 15.13 -5.76 1.83
CA SER A 185 15.48 -4.53 2.51
C SER A 185 15.45 -4.72 4.03
N PRO A 186 16.60 -4.72 4.72
CA PRO A 186 16.64 -4.86 6.18
C PRO A 186 16.40 -3.52 6.90
N SER A 187 16.43 -2.40 6.17
CA SER A 187 16.27 -1.05 6.73
C SER A 187 14.82 -0.69 7.09
N SER A 188 13.85 -1.46 6.59
CA SER A 188 12.42 -1.27 6.86
C SER A 188 11.68 -2.61 6.80
N ILE A 189 10.47 -2.65 7.36
CA ILE A 189 9.56 -3.77 7.11
C ILE A 189 9.17 -3.78 5.63
N ASN A 190 9.30 -4.95 5.00
CA ASN A 190 8.85 -5.20 3.63
C ASN A 190 7.42 -5.70 3.68
N THR A 191 6.48 -4.93 3.14
CA THR A 191 5.06 -5.27 3.20
C THR A 191 4.59 -5.93 1.92
N ILE A 192 3.87 -7.04 2.03
CA ILE A 192 3.13 -7.65 0.92
C ILE A 192 1.70 -7.10 0.94
N ARG A 193 1.38 -6.27 -0.05
CA ARG A 193 0.01 -5.80 -0.30
C ARG A 193 -0.75 -6.92 -1.01
N MET A 194 -1.72 -7.53 -0.33
CA MET A 194 -2.59 -8.58 -0.86
C MET A 194 -4.02 -8.05 -1.03
N VAL A 195 -4.59 -8.16 -2.24
CA VAL A 195 -5.92 -7.64 -2.52
C VAL A 195 -6.94 -8.76 -2.60
N THR A 196 -8.01 -8.67 -1.82
CA THR A 196 -9.13 -9.61 -1.82
C THR A 196 -10.42 -8.95 -2.27
N LEU A 197 -11.33 -9.75 -2.82
CA LEU A 197 -12.69 -9.36 -3.20
C LEU A 197 -13.69 -10.40 -2.68
N LEU A 198 -14.49 -10.03 -1.68
CA LEU A 198 -15.67 -10.76 -1.27
C LEU A 198 -16.83 -10.42 -2.21
N HIS A 199 -17.31 -11.42 -2.95
CA HIS A 199 -18.45 -11.29 -3.84
C HIS A 199 -19.37 -12.50 -3.67
N LYS A 200 -20.66 -12.26 -3.36
CA LYS A 200 -21.67 -13.32 -3.21
C LYS A 200 -21.27 -14.43 -2.22
N GLY A 201 -20.58 -14.06 -1.14
CA GLY A 201 -20.14 -15.01 -0.10
C GLY A 201 -18.84 -15.74 -0.40
N GLU A 202 -18.23 -15.53 -1.57
CA GLU A 202 -16.93 -16.10 -1.93
C GLU A 202 -15.84 -15.04 -1.87
N VAL A 203 -14.69 -15.38 -1.27
CA VAL A 203 -13.52 -14.50 -1.24
C VAL A 203 -12.55 -14.86 -2.35
N HIS A 204 -12.36 -13.95 -3.29
CA HIS A 204 -11.40 -14.07 -4.36
C HIS A 204 -10.11 -13.34 -4.02
N PHE A 205 -8.98 -14.03 -4.13
CA PHE A 205 -7.67 -13.38 -4.11
C PHE A 205 -7.37 -12.80 -5.50
N MET A 206 -7.11 -11.50 -5.57
CA MET A 206 -7.00 -10.77 -6.83
C MET A 206 -5.55 -10.69 -7.32
N TYR A 207 -4.66 -10.16 -6.48
CA TYR A 207 -3.23 -10.03 -6.75
C TYR A 207 -2.46 -9.67 -5.49
N ALA A 208 -1.13 -9.82 -5.55
CA ALA A 208 -0.21 -9.30 -4.55
C ALA A 208 0.92 -8.47 -5.19
N LEU A 209 1.41 -7.50 -4.44
CA LEU A 209 2.65 -6.80 -4.73
C LEU A 209 3.44 -6.66 -3.43
N VAL A 210 4.76 -6.78 -3.50
CA VAL A 210 5.62 -6.46 -2.36
C VAL A 210 6.10 -5.02 -2.48
N ARG A 211 6.15 -4.32 -1.35
CA ARG A 211 6.68 -2.98 -1.18
C ARG A 211 7.88 -3.02 -0.24
N MET A 212 8.87 -2.20 -0.52
CA MET A 212 10.13 -2.17 0.22
C MET A 212 10.77 -0.79 0.16
N SER A 213 11.54 -0.42 1.17
CA SER A 213 12.41 0.76 1.09
C SER A 213 13.52 0.53 0.07
N ASN A 214 13.99 1.60 -0.59
CA ASN A 214 15.16 1.56 -1.47
C ASN A 214 16.52 1.51 -0.71
N GLY A 215 16.50 1.50 0.62
CA GLY A 215 17.67 1.41 1.51
C GLY A 215 18.09 2.72 2.18
N ASN A 216 17.54 3.87 1.77
CA ASN A 216 17.89 5.17 2.37
C ASN A 216 16.94 5.62 3.49
N ASN A 217 15.74 5.03 3.56
CA ASN A 217 14.69 5.42 4.51
C ASN A 217 14.20 4.22 5.34
N CYS A 218 13.73 4.48 6.57
CA CYS A 218 13.10 3.49 7.45
C CYS A 218 11.63 3.18 7.10
N VAL A 219 11.11 3.72 5.99
CA VAL A 219 9.71 3.55 5.54
C VAL A 219 9.67 2.93 4.14
N ASP A 220 8.77 1.97 3.93
CA ASP A 220 8.54 1.27 2.65
C ASP A 220 7.49 1.96 1.77
N ASN A 221 6.95 3.11 2.21
CA ASN A 221 5.90 3.81 1.51
C ASN A 221 6.37 4.30 0.12
N ILE A 222 5.58 3.97 -0.91
CA ILE A 222 5.84 4.31 -2.32
C ILE A 222 6.00 5.82 -2.50
N CYS A 223 5.18 6.61 -1.79
CA CYS A 223 5.25 8.08 -1.83
C CYS A 223 6.51 8.67 -1.17
N SER A 224 7.25 7.87 -0.40
CA SER A 224 8.46 8.26 0.32
C SER A 224 9.74 7.65 -0.30
N GLY A 225 9.66 7.19 -1.56
CA GLY A 225 10.79 6.59 -2.28
C GLY A 225 10.86 5.07 -2.23
N GLY A 226 9.81 4.40 -1.73
CA GLY A 226 9.69 2.95 -1.75
C GLY A 226 9.64 2.36 -3.16
N MET A 227 10.09 1.11 -3.27
CA MET A 227 10.06 0.29 -4.47
C MET A 227 8.93 -0.74 -4.37
N TYR A 228 8.37 -1.14 -5.49
CA TYR A 228 7.35 -2.20 -5.51
C TYR A 228 7.48 -3.12 -6.72
N VAL A 229 7.04 -4.36 -6.55
CA VAL A 229 7.01 -5.35 -7.63
C VAL A 229 5.84 -6.30 -7.45
N SER A 230 5.19 -6.66 -8.56
CA SER A 230 4.10 -7.65 -8.56
C SER A 230 4.63 -9.03 -8.22
N VAL A 231 3.93 -9.74 -7.35
CA VAL A 231 4.23 -11.13 -6.99
C VAL A 231 3.34 -12.05 -7.82
N GLY A 232 3.90 -13.15 -8.33
CA GLY A 232 3.12 -14.19 -9.01
C GLY A 232 2.13 -14.86 -8.06
N SER A 233 1.14 -15.57 -8.61
CA SER A 233 0.16 -16.32 -7.81
C SER A 233 0.78 -17.46 -6.99
N ASP A 234 2.02 -17.82 -7.28
CA ASP A 234 2.82 -18.83 -6.58
C ASP A 234 3.84 -18.21 -5.59
N GLY A 235 3.71 -16.91 -5.32
CA GLY A 235 4.62 -16.20 -4.42
C GLY A 235 5.98 -15.84 -5.03
N VAL A 236 6.21 -16.04 -6.33
CA VAL A 236 7.50 -15.77 -6.97
C VAL A 236 7.48 -14.48 -7.79
N ILE A 237 8.47 -13.62 -7.56
CA ILE A 237 8.67 -12.38 -8.31
C ILE A 237 9.30 -12.70 -9.68
N ARG A 238 8.73 -12.15 -10.76
CA ARG A 238 9.18 -12.37 -12.15
C ARG A 238 9.30 -11.08 -12.96
N LYS A 239 9.31 -9.94 -12.28
CA LYS A 239 9.49 -8.63 -12.90
C LYS A 239 10.52 -7.84 -12.13
N ASN A 240 11.08 -6.84 -12.81
CA ASN A 240 11.91 -5.82 -12.19
C ASN A 240 11.03 -4.94 -11.29
N ALA A 241 11.57 -4.50 -10.16
CA ALA A 241 10.88 -3.59 -9.26
C ALA A 241 10.86 -2.16 -9.82
N TYR A 242 9.76 -1.44 -9.60
CA TYR A 242 9.63 -0.04 -9.99
C TYR A 242 9.76 0.87 -8.78
N CYS A 243 10.39 2.02 -8.95
CA CYS A 243 10.46 3.07 -7.93
C CYS A 243 9.84 4.34 -8.50
N ASP A 244 8.76 4.84 -7.90
CA ASP A 244 8.06 6.04 -8.38
C ASP A 244 8.96 7.28 -8.29
N ALA A 245 9.84 7.36 -7.29
CA ALA A 245 10.71 8.50 -7.06
C ALA A 245 11.79 8.67 -8.14
N THR A 246 12.35 7.57 -8.64
CA THR A 246 13.36 7.59 -9.71
C THR A 246 12.75 7.38 -11.10
N GLY A 247 11.54 6.79 -11.15
CA GLY A 247 10.80 6.54 -12.38
C GLY A 247 11.37 5.43 -13.24
N VAL A 248 12.25 4.57 -12.70
CA VAL A 248 12.94 3.49 -13.42
C VAL A 248 12.68 2.13 -12.81
N TYR A 249 12.95 1.09 -13.61
CA TYR A 249 12.91 -0.31 -13.18
C TYR A 249 14.29 -0.77 -12.72
N TYR A 250 14.32 -1.56 -11.66
CA TYR A 250 15.51 -2.15 -11.07
C TYR A 250 15.44 -3.67 -11.17
N GLU A 251 16.50 -4.28 -11.70
CA GLU A 251 16.63 -5.74 -11.73
C GLU A 251 17.06 -6.30 -10.36
N LYS A 252 17.89 -5.53 -9.65
CA LYS A 252 18.38 -5.82 -8.30
C LYS A 252 18.07 -4.67 -7.36
N HIS A 253 17.85 -4.97 -6.09
CA HIS A 253 17.70 -3.96 -5.07
C HIS A 253 18.97 -3.10 -4.97
N PRO A 254 18.88 -1.76 -5.00
CA PRO A 254 20.06 -0.89 -5.09
C PRO A 254 20.96 -0.93 -3.86
N PHE A 255 20.41 -1.18 -2.67
CA PHE A 255 21.17 -1.29 -1.43
C PHE A 255 21.69 -2.71 -1.15
N THR A 256 20.79 -3.70 -1.04
CA THR A 256 21.16 -5.10 -0.72
C THR A 256 21.74 -5.89 -1.90
N GLY A 257 21.56 -5.43 -3.14
CA GLY A 257 21.98 -6.17 -4.34
C GLY A 257 21.11 -7.39 -4.68
N THR A 258 20.02 -7.62 -3.92
CA THR A 258 19.15 -8.78 -4.10
C THR A 258 18.43 -8.77 -5.44
N GLN A 259 18.51 -9.88 -6.17
CA GLN A 259 17.80 -10.07 -7.43
C GLN A 259 16.29 -10.19 -7.16
N PHE A 260 15.47 -9.40 -7.87
CA PHE A 260 14.01 -9.51 -7.76
C PHE A 260 13.49 -10.74 -8.51
N ASN A 261 13.89 -10.92 -9.76
CA ASN A 261 13.44 -12.06 -10.57
C ASN A 261 13.92 -13.38 -9.94
N GLY A 262 12.97 -14.26 -9.61
CA GLY A 262 13.22 -15.54 -8.95
C GLY A 262 13.15 -15.47 -7.42
N PHE A 263 12.98 -14.30 -6.82
CA PHE A 263 12.79 -14.18 -5.37
C PHE A 263 11.43 -14.76 -4.98
N LYS A 264 11.43 -15.71 -4.03
CA LYS A 264 10.22 -16.33 -3.47
C LYS A 264 9.84 -15.62 -2.17
N ILE A 265 8.58 -15.21 -2.06
CA ILE A 265 8.03 -14.67 -0.82
C ILE A 265 7.80 -15.82 0.17
N PRO A 266 8.33 -15.75 1.41
CA PRO A 266 8.10 -16.77 2.42
C PRO A 266 6.63 -16.81 2.85
N MET A 267 6.12 -18.00 3.16
CA MET A 267 4.77 -18.23 3.70
C MET A 267 3.63 -17.59 2.88
N PHE A 268 3.81 -17.48 1.55
CA PHE A 268 2.89 -16.74 0.70
C PHE A 268 1.49 -17.35 0.67
N ASP A 269 1.37 -18.68 0.58
CA ASP A 269 0.08 -19.36 0.53
C ASP A 269 -0.66 -19.22 1.87
N GLU A 270 0.06 -19.33 2.98
CA GLU A 270 -0.47 -19.11 4.33
C GLU A 270 -0.98 -17.68 4.52
N ALA A 271 -0.24 -16.68 4.02
CA ALA A 271 -0.65 -15.28 4.05
C ALA A 271 -1.89 -15.01 3.17
N VAL A 272 -2.00 -15.66 2.01
CA VAL A 272 -3.19 -15.58 1.15
C VAL A 272 -4.41 -16.15 1.88
N GLU A 273 -4.29 -17.32 2.49
CA GLU A 273 -5.39 -17.93 3.24
C GLU A 273 -5.77 -17.14 4.49
N MET A 274 -4.79 -16.54 5.18
CA MET A 274 -5.03 -15.61 6.28
C MET A 274 -5.85 -14.40 5.80
N CYS A 275 -5.46 -13.76 4.70
CA CYS A 275 -6.19 -12.60 4.15
C CYS A 275 -7.61 -12.97 3.70
N LYS A 276 -7.81 -14.18 3.16
CA LYS A 276 -9.16 -14.65 2.80
C LYS A 276 -10.06 -14.80 4.02
N LYS A 277 -9.53 -15.32 5.13
CA LYS A 277 -10.26 -15.43 6.40
C LYS A 277 -10.54 -14.05 7.01
N ALA A 278 -9.55 -13.16 7.01
CA ALA A 278 -9.73 -11.78 7.48
C ALA A 278 -10.82 -11.03 6.69
N ALA A 279 -10.91 -11.23 5.37
CA ALA A 279 -11.95 -10.62 4.55
C ALA A 279 -13.40 -11.01 4.92
N LEU A 280 -13.60 -12.03 5.75
CA LEU A 280 -14.91 -12.46 6.24
C LEU A 280 -15.28 -11.83 7.59
N VAL A 281 -14.35 -11.16 8.28
CA VAL A 281 -14.61 -10.53 9.59
C VAL A 281 -15.59 -9.36 9.46
N VAL A 282 -15.39 -8.52 8.45
CA VAL A 282 -16.26 -7.37 8.14
C VAL A 282 -16.78 -7.51 6.70
N PRO A 283 -17.75 -8.40 6.45
CA PRO A 283 -18.18 -8.74 5.09
C PRO A 283 -18.83 -7.58 4.33
N GLN A 284 -19.21 -6.51 5.03
CA GLN A 284 -19.72 -5.26 4.46
C GLN A 284 -18.63 -4.44 3.76
N VAL A 285 -17.34 -4.74 4.02
CA VAL A 285 -16.19 -4.16 3.33
C VAL A 285 -15.49 -5.27 2.54
N GLY A 286 -16.01 -5.56 1.35
CA GLY A 286 -15.62 -6.74 0.59
C GLY A 286 -14.38 -6.58 -0.31
N TYR A 287 -13.99 -5.36 -0.67
CA TYR A 287 -12.81 -5.10 -1.51
C TYR A 287 -11.73 -4.41 -0.69
N VAL A 288 -10.71 -5.17 -0.27
CA VAL A 288 -9.70 -4.75 0.71
C VAL A 288 -8.30 -5.06 0.21
N GLY A 289 -7.37 -4.13 0.45
CA GLY A 289 -5.94 -4.35 0.29
C GLY A 289 -5.26 -4.51 1.64
N TRP A 290 -4.93 -5.73 2.00
CA TRP A 290 -4.26 -6.11 3.24
C TRP A 290 -2.76 -5.88 3.12
N ASP A 291 -2.15 -5.39 4.20
CA ASP A 291 -0.71 -5.20 4.33
C ASP A 291 -0.18 -6.25 5.30
N VAL A 292 0.62 -7.19 4.80
CA VAL A 292 1.18 -8.33 5.56
C VAL A 292 2.70 -8.22 5.61
N ALA A 293 3.29 -8.51 6.77
CA ALA A 293 4.73 -8.46 7.04
C ALA A 293 5.23 -9.76 7.67
#